data_AF-A0A5C6J4S8-F1
#
_entry.id   AF-A0A5C6J4S8-F1
#
_cell.length_a   1.000
_cell.length_b   1.000
_cell.length_c   1.000
_cell.angle_alpha   90.00
_cell.angle_beta   90.00
_cell.angle_gamma   90.00
#
_symmetry.space_group_name_H-M   'P 1'
#
loop_
_entity.id
_entity.type
_entity.pdbx_description
1 polymer ?
#
loop_
_entity_poly.entity_id
_entity_poly.type
_entity_poly.pdbx_seq_one_letter_code
_entity_poly.pdbx_strand_id
1 'polypeptide(L)' 'MKGNRHPKADIEAALKRAERAGLKVTRDQNGHRWGFVICCSCNREKLVWSTPASAGMEARRIDEFTRKHSNCA' A
#
# COMPACT_ATOMS: atom_id res chain seq x y z
N MET A 1 -20.41 10.62 14.78
CA MET A 1 -20.05 10.57 13.35
C MET A 1 -18.91 9.57 13.17
N LYS A 2 -19.19 8.27 13.01
CA LYS A 2 -18.13 7.27 12.83
C LYS A 2 -17.77 7.25 11.35
N GLY A 3 -16.65 7.90 11.02
CA GLY A 3 -16.15 8.01 9.66
C GLY A 3 -16.07 6.64 9.03
N ASN A 4 -16.94 6.40 8.05
CA ASN A 4 -16.86 5.31 7.09
C ASN A 4 -15.66 5.53 6.16
N ARG A 5 -14.46 5.75 6.73
CA ARG A 5 -13.19 5.68 6.01
C ARG A 5 -13.04 4.22 5.66
N HIS A 6 -13.64 3.84 4.53
CA HIS A 6 -13.53 2.51 3.99
C HIS A 6 -12.04 2.25 3.81
N PRO A 7 -11.41 1.38 4.62
CA PRO A 7 -9.97 1.16 4.56
C PRO A 7 -9.49 0.75 3.15
N LYS A 8 -10.39 0.11 2.42
CA LYS A 8 -10.30 -0.20 1.00
C LYS A 8 -9.91 1.00 0.13
N ALA A 9 -10.56 2.16 0.30
CA ALA A 9 -10.29 3.34 -0.54
C ALA A 9 -8.91 3.96 -0.27
N ASP A 10 -8.50 4.04 1.00
CA ASP A 10 -7.17 4.55 1.38
C ASP A 10 -6.05 3.63 0.89
N ILE A 11 -6.22 2.30 1.00
CA ILE A 11 -5.26 1.32 0.47
C ILE A 11 -5.19 1.43 -1.05
N GLU A 12 -6.32 1.46 -1.75
CA GLU A 12 -6.33 1.61 -3.21
C GLU A 12 -5.66 2.91 -3.68
N ALA A 13 -5.91 4.03 -2.99
CA ALA A 13 -5.24 5.30 -3.28
C ALA A 13 -3.73 5.26 -3.01
N ALA A 14 -3.29 4.59 -1.94
CA ALA A 14 -1.87 4.39 -1.65
C ALA A 14 -1.19 3.49 -2.69
N LEU A 15 -1.84 2.39 -3.08
CA LEU A 15 -1.36 1.51 -4.13
C LEU A 15 -1.25 2.22 -5.49
N LYS A 16 -2.26 3.03 -5.86
CA LYS A 16 -2.21 3.82 -7.10
C LYS A 16 -1.07 4.85 -7.10
N ARG A 17 -0.72 5.40 -5.93
CA ARG A 17 0.46 6.28 -5.77
C ARG A 17 1.76 5.50 -5.92
N ALA A 18 1.85 4.31 -5.32
CA ALA A 18 3.02 3.44 -5.47
C ALA A 18 3.28 3.06 -6.94
N GLU A 19 2.22 2.67 -7.65
CA GLU A 19 2.27 2.34 -9.08
C GLU A 19 2.74 3.53 -9.93
N ARG A 20 2.23 4.74 -9.66
CA ARG A 20 2.68 5.97 -10.32
C ARG A 20 4.14 6.34 -10.04
N ALA A 21 4.65 5.97 -8.87
CA ALA A 21 6.05 6.16 -8.51
C ALA A 21 6.97 5.09 -9.12
N GLY A 22 6.44 4.19 -9.96
CA GLY A 22 7.22 3.13 -10.61
C GLY A 22 7.45 1.89 -9.74
N LEU A 23 6.73 1.77 -8.61
CA LEU A 23 6.76 0.54 -7.81
C LEU A 23 5.81 -0.49 -8.40
N LYS A 24 6.23 -1.77 -8.36
CA LYS A 24 5.41 -2.89 -8.83
C LYS A 24 4.39 -3.26 -7.77
N VAL A 25 3.11 -3.03 -8.07
CA VAL A 25 2.00 -3.38 -7.17
C VAL A 25 1.39 -4.71 -7.60
N THR A 26 1.45 -5.71 -6.72
CA THR A 26 0.72 -6.97 -6.89
C THR A 26 -0.48 -6.96 -5.97
N ARG A 27 -1.68 -7.12 -6.53
CA ARG A 27 -2.92 -7.23 -5.75
C ARG A 27 -3.31 -8.69 -5.68
N ASP A 28 -3.26 -9.23 -4.47
CA ASP A 28 -3.67 -10.59 -4.15
C ASP A 28 -4.77 -10.43 -3.09
N GLN A 29 -6.01 -10.26 -3.53
CA GLN A 29 -7.17 -10.08 -2.64
C GLN A 29 -7.61 -11.43 -2.05
N ASN A 30 -6.71 -12.05 -1.30
CA ASN A 30 -6.95 -13.33 -0.66
C ASN A 30 -7.27 -13.11 0.84
N GLY A 31 -8.56 -12.97 1.14
CA GLY A 31 -9.08 -12.79 2.50
C GLY A 31 -8.54 -11.53 3.19
N HIS A 32 -7.56 -11.71 4.07
CA HIS A 32 -6.92 -10.64 4.86
C HIS A 32 -5.69 -10.01 4.18
N ARG A 33 -5.13 -10.68 3.17
CA ARG A 33 -4.05 -10.14 2.36
C ARG A 33 -4.67 -9.38 1.20
N TRP A 34 -4.17 -8.18 0.95
CA TRP A 34 -4.57 -7.37 -0.20
C TRP A 34 -3.57 -7.45 -1.33
N GLY A 35 -2.30 -7.69 -1.01
CA GLY A 35 -1.25 -7.73 -1.99
C GLY A 35 0.10 -7.39 -1.40
N PHE A 36 1.00 -6.93 -2.26
CA PHE A 36 2.31 -6.46 -1.88
C PHE A 36 2.84 -5.48 -2.93
N VAL A 37 3.68 -4.54 -2.48
CA VAL A 37 4.37 -3.60 -3.36
C VAL A 37 5.86 -3.90 -3.35
N ILE A 38 6.48 -3.91 -4.51
CA ILE A 38 7.93 -4.12 -4.67
C ILE A 38 8.54 -2.87 -5.28
N CYS A 39 9.62 -2.39 -4.67
CA CYS A 39 10.48 -1.38 -5.27
C CYS A 39 11.55 -2.08 -6.12
N CYS A 40 11.60 -1.78 -7.43
CA CYS A 40 12.62 -2.32 -8.32
C CYS A 40 14.03 -1.80 -8.00
N SER A 41 14.19 -0.54 -7.59
CA SER A 41 15.52 0.04 -7.36
C SER A 41 16.24 -0.54 -6.14
N CYS A 42 15.50 -0.79 -5.06
CA CYS A 42 16.08 -1.20 -3.79
C CYS A 42 15.67 -2.64 -3.40
N ASN A 43 15.01 -3.37 -4.31
CA ASN A 43 14.56 -4.77 -4.21
C ASN A 43 13.80 -5.10 -2.90
N ARG A 44 13.13 -4.10 -2.32
CA ARG A 44 12.35 -4.22 -1.08
C ARG A 44 10.90 -4.49 -1.44
N GLU A 45 10.33 -5.50 -0.81
CA GLU A 45 8.91 -5.78 -0.87
C GLU A 45 8.20 -5.38 0.42
N LYS A 46 6.95 -4.95 0.30
CA LYS A 46 6.08 -4.61 1.43
C LYS A 46 4.74 -5.29 1.23
N LEU A 47 4.48 -6.29 2.07
CA LEU A 47 3.18 -6.95 2.16
C LEU A 47 2.12 -5.98 2.69
N VAL A 48 0.96 -5.99 2.06
CA VAL A 48 -0.21 -5.19 2.43
C VAL A 48 -1.29 -6.12 2.98
N TRP A 49 -1.60 -5.92 4.25
CA TRP A 49 -2.65 -6.63 4.96
C TRP A 49 -3.82 -5.67 5.24
N SER A 50 -5.05 -6.13 5.06
CA SER A 50 -6.24 -5.35 5.45
C SER A 50 -6.95 -6.07 6.57
N THR A 51 -6.38 -6.01 7.76
CA THR A 51 -7.16 -6.27 8.97
C THR A 51 -7.99 -5.03 9.27
N PRO A 52 -9.29 -5.17 9.60
CA PRO A 52 -10.21 -4.04 9.73
C PRO A 52 -9.78 -3.00 10.77
N ALA A 53 -9.00 -3.40 11.78
CA ALA A 53 -8.44 -2.50 12.80
C ALA A 53 -7.22 -1.68 12.31
N SER A 54 -6.45 -2.18 11.35
CA SER A 54 -5.13 -1.63 10.98
C SER A 54 -5.03 -1.15 9.54
N ALA A 55 -6.06 -1.31 8.74
CA ALA A 55 -5.97 -1.02 7.31
C ALA A 55 -5.71 0.48 7.00
N GLY A 56 -6.16 1.41 7.84
CA GLY A 56 -5.76 2.82 7.74
C GLY A 56 -4.28 3.07 8.07
N MET A 57 -3.71 2.29 8.99
CA MET A 57 -2.28 2.34 9.31
C MET A 57 -1.44 1.71 8.19
N GLU A 58 -1.94 0.66 7.55
CA GLU A 58 -1.29 0.02 6.41
C GLU A 58 -1.27 0.93 5.18
N ALA A 59 -2.36 1.65 4.88
CA ALA A 59 -2.36 2.66 3.83
C ALA A 59 -1.29 3.74 4.06
N ARG A 60 -1.14 4.21 5.30
CA ARG A 60 -0.09 5.17 5.67
C ARG A 60 1.32 4.59 5.51
N ARG A 61 1.52 3.31 5.85
CA ARG A 61 2.81 2.61 5.63
C ARG A 61 3.14 2.44 4.15
N ILE A 62 2.15 2.19 3.29
CA ILE A 62 2.35 2.14 1.84
C ILE A 62 2.74 3.52 1.31
N ASP A 63 2.08 4.59 1.78
CA ASP A 63 2.41 5.96 1.38
C ASP A 63 3.84 6.33 1.82
N GLU A 64 4.22 6.00 3.05
CA GLU A 64 5.58 6.22 3.55
C GLU A 64 6.62 5.41 2.78
N PHE A 65 6.35 4.12 2.50
CA PHE A 65 7.19 3.30 1.65
C PHE A 65 7.33 3.91 0.26
N THR A 66 6.22 4.34 -0.35
CA THR A 66 6.22 5.00 -1.66
C THR A 66 7.06 6.26 -1.64
N ARG A 67 6.92 7.14 -0.65
CA ARG A 67 7.72 8.37 -0.52
C ARG A 67 9.21 8.09 -0.31
N LYS A 68 9.54 7.08 0.50
CA LYS A 68 10.92 6.68 0.77
C LYS A 68 11.58 6.11 -0.48
N HIS A 69 10.81 5.39 -1.28
CA HIS A 69 11.29 4.69 -2.47
C HIS A 69 11.10 5.48 -3.78
N SER A 70 10.30 6.55 -3.79
CA SER A 70 10.16 7.46 -4.93
C SER A 70 11.42 8.28 -5.20
N ASN A 71 12.30 8.40 -4.20
CA ASN A 71 13.61 9.04 -4.31
C ASN A 71 14.76 8.02 -4.42
N CYS A 72 14.46 6.74 -4.67
CA CYS A 72 15.45 5.69 -4.96
C CYS A 72 15.76 5.67 -6.49
N ALA A 73 15.48 6.77 -7.20
CA ALA A 73 15.65 6.97 -8.63
C ALA A 73 16.75 8.01 -8.88
#